data_AF-A0A6I4Z1E8-F1
#
_entry.id   AF-A0A6I4Z1E8-F1
#
_cell.length_a   1.000
_cell.length_b   1.000
_cell.length_c   1.000
_cell.angle_alpha   90.00
_cell.angle_beta   90.00
_cell.angle_gamma   90.00
#
_symmetry.space_group_name_H-M   'P 1'
#
loop_
_entity.id
_entity.type
_entity.pdbx_description
1 polymer ?
#
loop_
_entity_poly.entity_id
_entity_poly.type
_entity_poly.pdbx_seq_one_letter_code
_entity_poly.pdbx_strand_id
1 'polypeptide(L)'
;MARPVLRTALCDLLGVEYPFLLAGMGPVAGGIVGPVATAELAAAVSNGGGLGVIGGSGYGPDRLREEINKVRGLTDRPFGVDLLLPSNYMGEAAKKPPPADPRELVPDEVRDGLKAILAD
;
A
#
# COMPACT_ATOMS: atom_id res chain seq x y z
N MET A 1 -9.23 -30.60 -6.76
CA MET A 1 -8.66 -29.75 -5.68
C MET A 1 -9.80 -29.01 -5.01
N ALA A 2 -9.83 -28.94 -3.69
CA ALA A 2 -10.86 -28.19 -2.96
C ALA A 2 -10.82 -26.72 -3.38
N ARG A 3 -11.99 -26.11 -3.56
CA ARG A 3 -12.10 -24.67 -3.90
C ARG A 3 -11.39 -23.85 -2.82
N PRO A 4 -10.63 -22.80 -3.18
CA PRO A 4 -10.10 -21.86 -2.20
C PRO A 4 -11.27 -21.27 -1.39
N VAL A 5 -11.18 -21.34 -0.06
CA VAL A 5 -12.24 -20.91 0.88
C VAL A 5 -12.53 -19.41 0.74
N LEU A 6 -11.57 -18.64 0.24
CA LEU A 6 -11.63 -17.19 0.05
C LEU A 6 -11.19 -16.83 -1.38
N ARG A 7 -12.10 -16.90 -2.36
CA ARG A 7 -11.90 -16.35 -3.72
C ARG A 7 -12.88 -15.22 -3.96
N THR A 8 -12.40 -14.09 -4.49
CA THR A 8 -13.23 -12.92 -4.82
C THR A 8 -12.99 -12.47 -6.26
N ALA A 9 -13.77 -11.52 -6.76
CA ALA A 9 -13.58 -10.94 -8.11
C ALA A 9 -12.16 -10.35 -8.31
N LEU A 10 -11.47 -9.98 -7.23
CA LEU A 10 -10.10 -9.49 -7.26
C LEU A 10 -9.12 -10.58 -7.74
N CYS A 11 -9.35 -11.84 -7.36
CA CYS A 11 -8.56 -12.98 -7.81
C CYS A 11 -8.64 -13.17 -9.33
N ASP A 12 -9.84 -13.02 -9.90
CA ASP A 12 -10.08 -13.12 -11.34
C ASP A 12 -9.45 -11.93 -12.08
N LEU A 13 -9.60 -10.73 -11.54
CA LEU A 13 -9.04 -9.50 -12.12
C LEU A 13 -7.51 -9.53 -12.19
N LEU A 14 -6.84 -9.99 -11.13
CA LEU A 14 -5.39 -9.95 -11.00
C LEU A 14 -4.68 -11.25 -11.37
N GLY A 15 -5.43 -12.33 -11.62
CA GLY A 15 -4.86 -13.65 -11.92
C GLY A 15 -4.17 -14.31 -10.72
N VAL A 16 -4.66 -14.07 -9.51
CA VAL A 16 -4.11 -14.63 -8.25
C VAL A 16 -5.03 -15.69 -7.64
N GLU A 17 -4.49 -16.50 -6.73
CA GLU A 17 -5.23 -17.58 -6.06
C GLU A 17 -6.01 -17.04 -4.85
N TYR A 18 -5.35 -16.17 -4.06
CA TYR A 18 -5.89 -15.59 -2.84
C TYR A 18 -6.00 -14.06 -2.93
N PRO A 19 -7.03 -13.45 -2.33
CA PRO A 19 -7.26 -12.01 -2.36
C PRO A 19 -6.39 -11.28 -1.32
N PHE A 20 -5.11 -11.63 -1.25
CA PHE A 20 -4.12 -11.02 -0.35
C PHE A 20 -3.06 -10.28 -1.15
N LEU A 21 -2.77 -9.06 -0.73
CA LEU A 21 -1.81 -8.18 -1.37
C LEU A 21 -0.75 -7.78 -0.36
N LEU A 22 0.52 -7.87 -0.76
CA LEU A 22 1.61 -7.24 -0.03
C LEU A 22 1.51 -5.72 -0.25
N ALA A 23 1.52 -4.93 0.83
CA ALA A 23 1.62 -3.48 0.70
C ALA A 23 2.99 -3.08 0.13
N GLY A 24 3.00 -2.28 -0.93
CA GLY A 24 4.23 -1.76 -1.53
C GLY A 24 4.88 -0.72 -0.63
N MET A 25 5.84 -1.15 0.20
CA MET A 25 6.57 -0.26 1.12
C MET A 25 7.97 0.01 0.60
N GLY A 26 8.24 1.27 0.29
CA GLY A 26 9.55 1.73 -0.16
C GLY A 26 10.65 1.59 0.92
N PRO A 27 11.90 1.91 0.57
CA PRO A 27 13.07 1.78 1.43
C PRO A 27 13.12 2.80 2.59
N VAL A 28 12.17 3.73 2.63
CA VAL A 28 11.99 4.67 3.73
C VAL A 28 10.51 4.59 4.14
N ALA A 29 10.21 3.68 5.05
CA ALA A 29 8.88 3.50 5.61
C ALA A 29 8.96 3.49 7.13
N GLY A 30 8.18 4.35 7.80
CA GLY A 30 8.04 4.35 9.26
C GLY A 30 9.32 4.67 10.06
N GLY A 31 10.29 5.38 9.49
CA GLY A 31 11.55 5.71 10.16
C GLY A 31 12.63 4.62 10.07
N ILE A 32 12.38 3.53 9.35
CA ILE A 32 13.37 2.51 9.02
C ILE A 32 14.05 2.90 7.70
N VAL A 33 15.39 2.89 7.70
CA VAL A 33 16.20 3.07 6.49
C VAL A 33 16.61 1.69 6.01
N GLY A 34 15.97 1.22 4.95
CA GLY A 34 16.25 -0.09 4.36
C GLY A 34 15.07 -0.61 3.53
N PRO A 35 15.32 -1.49 2.55
CA PRO A 35 14.27 -2.01 1.68
C PRO A 35 13.28 -2.86 2.50
N VAL A 36 11.99 -2.51 2.45
CA VAL A 36 10.92 -3.21 3.19
C VAL A 36 10.21 -4.21 2.28
N ALA A 37 9.59 -3.74 1.20
CA ALA A 37 8.98 -4.61 0.19
C ALA A 37 10.00 -4.98 -0.90
N THR A 38 10.97 -5.81 -0.54
CA THR A 38 12.04 -6.31 -1.44
C THR A 38 11.48 -7.17 -2.56
N ALA A 39 12.26 -7.35 -3.65
CA ALA A 39 11.96 -8.30 -4.70
C ALA A 39 11.73 -9.73 -4.16
N GLU A 40 12.55 -10.20 -3.22
CA GLU A 40 12.40 -11.54 -2.61
C GLU A 40 11.08 -11.70 -1.89
N LEU A 41 10.66 -10.68 -1.11
CA LEU A 41 9.39 -10.72 -0.40
C LEU A 41 8.20 -10.68 -1.37
N ALA A 42 8.25 -9.82 -2.39
CA ALA A 42 7.22 -9.76 -3.42
C ALA A 42 7.11 -11.08 -4.19
N ALA A 43 8.23 -11.69 -4.57
CA ALA A 43 8.24 -12.99 -5.23
C ALA A 43 7.69 -14.11 -4.33
N ALA A 44 8.04 -14.13 -3.04
CA ALA A 44 7.54 -15.11 -2.09
C ALA A 44 6.01 -15.03 -1.91
N VAL A 45 5.46 -13.82 -1.77
CA VAL A 45 3.99 -13.62 -1.68
C VAL A 45 3.29 -14.05 -2.96
N SER A 46 3.86 -13.71 -4.12
CA SER A 46 3.31 -14.11 -5.43
C SER A 46 3.32 -15.64 -5.56
N ASN A 47 4.42 -16.28 -5.17
CA ASN A 47 4.55 -17.75 -5.15
C ASN A 47 3.59 -18.44 -4.17
N GLY A 48 3.23 -17.77 -3.07
CA GLY A 48 2.20 -18.20 -2.14
C GLY A 48 0.76 -18.03 -2.64
N GLY A 49 0.56 -17.46 -3.83
CA GLY A 49 -0.75 -17.30 -4.47
C GLY A 49 -1.44 -15.96 -4.22
N GLY A 50 -0.81 -15.03 -3.50
CA GLY A 50 -1.26 -13.64 -3.40
C GLY A 50 -0.67 -12.75 -4.51
N LEU A 51 -0.80 -11.43 -4.37
CA LEU A 51 -0.10 -10.45 -5.19
C LEU A 51 1.06 -9.84 -4.39
N GLY A 52 2.29 -10.17 -4.75
CA GLY A 52 3.46 -9.44 -4.25
C GLY A 52 3.56 -8.07 -4.90
N VAL A 53 3.96 -7.04 -4.16
CA VAL A 53 4.11 -5.67 -4.68
C VAL A 53 5.44 -5.08 -4.24
N ILE A 54 6.25 -4.61 -5.18
CA ILE A 54 7.51 -3.89 -4.91
C ILE A 54 7.16 -2.45 -4.49
N GLY A 55 7.78 -1.95 -3.42
CA GLY A 55 7.72 -0.53 -3.08
C GLY A 55 8.73 0.30 -3.87
N GLY A 56 8.28 1.00 -4.92
CA GLY A 56 9.16 1.75 -5.83
C GLY A 56 9.50 3.17 -5.37
N SER A 57 8.92 3.64 -4.26
CA SER A 57 9.25 4.95 -3.69
C SER A 57 10.76 5.08 -3.45
N GLY A 58 11.36 6.21 -3.83
CA GLY A 58 12.80 6.45 -3.64
C GLY A 58 13.74 5.68 -4.58
N TYR A 59 13.25 4.79 -5.44
CA TYR A 59 14.08 4.18 -6.48
C TYR A 59 14.16 5.06 -7.72
N GLY A 60 15.38 5.19 -8.25
CA GLY A 60 15.59 5.65 -9.61
C GLY A 60 15.12 4.59 -10.63
N PRO A 61 14.88 4.97 -11.90
CA PRO A 61 14.36 4.07 -12.93
C PRO A 61 15.20 2.80 -13.12
N ASP A 62 16.53 2.90 -13.09
CA ASP A 62 17.41 1.75 -13.29
C ASP A 62 17.35 0.79 -12.11
N ARG A 63 17.35 1.32 -10.89
CA ARG A 63 17.21 0.50 -9.69
C ARG A 63 15.86 -0.20 -9.62
N LEU A 64 14.78 0.50 -9.99
CA LEU A 64 13.46 -0.11 -10.07
C LEU A 64 13.43 -1.23 -11.12
N ARG A 65 14.07 -1.03 -12.28
CA ARG A 65 14.19 -2.05 -13.32
C ARG A 65 14.95 -3.29 -12.84
N GLU A 66 16.03 -3.11 -12.09
CA GLU A 66 16.77 -4.20 -11.46
C GLU A 66 15.88 -5.02 -10.52
N GLU A 67 15.13 -4.36 -9.63
CA GLU A 67 14.23 -5.05 -8.70
C GLU A 67 13.10 -5.79 -9.44
N ILE A 68 12.51 -5.19 -10.47
CA ILE A 68 11.50 -5.84 -11.32
C ILE A 68 12.08 -7.09 -12.00
N ASN A 69 13.28 -7.00 -12.56
CA ASN A 69 13.95 -8.13 -13.20
C ASN A 69 14.27 -9.23 -12.19
N LYS A 70 14.64 -8.86 -10.97
CA LYS A 70 14.90 -9.80 -9.88
C LYS A 70 13.62 -10.56 -9.48
N VAL A 71 12.47 -9.89 -9.35
CA VAL A 71 11.19 -10.60 -9.12
C VAL A 71 10.88 -11.58 -10.24
N ARG A 72 11.03 -11.15 -11.51
CA ARG A 72 10.82 -12.01 -12.67
C ARG A 72 11.75 -13.22 -12.72
N GLY A 73 12.94 -13.13 -12.11
CA GLY A 73 13.85 -14.28 -11.96
C GLY A 73 13.45 -15.26 -10.85
N LEU A 74 12.54 -14.87 -9.95
CA LEU A 74 12.13 -15.64 -8.78
C LEU A 74 10.69 -16.18 -8.87
N THR A 75 9.87 -15.65 -9.77
CA THR A 75 8.48 -16.09 -9.99
C THR A 75 7.97 -15.76 -11.38
N ASP A 76 7.17 -16.67 -11.94
CA ASP A 76 6.36 -16.46 -13.16
C ASP A 76 4.93 -15.97 -12.83
N ARG A 77 4.60 -15.79 -11.55
CA ARG A 77 3.26 -15.36 -11.11
C ARG A 77 3.11 -13.84 -11.15
N PRO A 78 1.87 -13.32 -11.23
CA PRO A 78 1.62 -11.88 -11.23
C PRO A 78 2.19 -11.18 -9.99
N PHE A 79 2.77 -10.01 -10.19
CA PHE A 79 3.23 -9.10 -9.14
C PHE A 79 2.99 -7.64 -9.56
N GLY A 80 2.99 -6.73 -8.58
CA GLY A 80 2.78 -5.30 -8.77
C GLY A 80 3.99 -4.44 -8.42
N VAL A 81 3.89 -3.15 -8.73
CA VAL A 81 4.84 -2.11 -8.34
C VAL A 81 4.03 -0.92 -7.82
N ASP A 82 4.32 -0.50 -6.60
CA ASP A 82 3.75 0.69 -5.98
C ASP A 82 4.63 1.91 -6.26
N LEU A 83 4.03 2.98 -6.79
CA LEU A 83 4.71 4.23 -7.12
C LEU A 83 3.97 5.41 -6.50
N LEU A 84 4.71 6.29 -5.83
CA LEU A 84 4.16 7.55 -5.33
C LEU A 84 4.04 8.55 -6.48
N LEU A 85 2.82 9.00 -6.74
CA LEU A 85 2.58 10.11 -7.64
C LEU A 85 2.95 11.42 -6.92
N PRO A 86 3.80 12.26 -7.51
CA PRO A 86 4.22 13.47 -6.83
C PRO A 86 3.05 14.47 -6.74
N SER A 87 3.00 15.21 -5.64
CA SER A 87 1.87 16.06 -5.26
C SER A 87 1.57 17.19 -6.24
N ASN A 88 2.52 17.54 -7.11
CA ASN A 88 2.33 18.51 -8.19
C ASN A 88 1.57 17.95 -9.41
N TYR A 89 1.36 16.63 -9.49
CA TYR A 89 0.50 15.98 -10.49
C TYR A 89 -0.93 15.73 -9.98
N MET A 90 -1.15 15.85 -8.67
CA MET A 90 -2.46 15.92 -8.06
C MET A 90 -2.85 17.40 -8.05
N GLY A 91 -3.95 17.80 -8.68
CA GLY A 91 -4.38 19.21 -8.69
C GLY A 91 -4.56 19.82 -7.28
N GLU A 92 -4.98 21.09 -7.20
CA GLU A 92 -5.06 21.91 -5.98
C GLU A 92 -5.73 21.26 -4.73
N ALA A 93 -6.48 20.18 -4.89
CA ALA A 93 -7.10 19.41 -3.81
C ALA A 93 -6.09 18.83 -2.78
N ALA A 94 -4.81 18.64 -3.11
CA ALA A 94 -3.79 18.14 -2.17
C ALA A 94 -3.09 19.23 -1.33
N LYS A 95 -3.42 20.52 -1.55
CA LYS A 95 -2.65 21.65 -0.99
C LYS A 95 -3.03 22.06 0.44
N LYS A 96 -4.09 21.51 1.03
CA LYS A 96 -4.46 21.83 2.42
C LYS A 96 -4.01 20.71 3.35
N PRO A 97 -3.00 20.94 4.21
CA PRO A 97 -2.63 19.97 5.22
C PRO A 97 -3.82 19.77 6.19
N PRO A 98 -3.97 18.56 6.77
CA PRO A 98 -4.91 18.37 7.87
C PRO A 98 -4.54 19.32 9.02
N PRO A 99 -5.53 19.80 9.80
CA PRO A 99 -5.29 20.69 10.93
C PRO A 99 -4.34 20.04 11.95
N ALA A 100 -3.63 20.88 12.70
CA ALA A 100 -2.65 20.43 13.68
C ALA A 100 -3.30 19.62 14.82
N ASP A 101 -4.52 19.98 15.21
CA ASP A 101 -5.37 19.15 16.08
C ASP A 101 -6.47 18.48 15.25
N PRO A 102 -6.49 17.13 15.14
CA PRO A 102 -7.57 16.40 14.45
C PRO A 102 -8.97 16.69 15.02
N ARG A 103 -9.09 17.19 16.25
CA ARG A 103 -10.37 17.60 16.86
C ARG A 103 -10.97 18.83 16.19
N GLU A 104 -10.18 19.60 15.45
CA GLU A 104 -10.67 20.71 14.62
C GLU A 104 -11.51 20.22 13.43
N LEU A 105 -11.43 18.93 13.09
CA LEU A 105 -12.29 18.31 12.07
C LEU A 105 -13.65 17.87 12.64
N VAL A 106 -13.82 17.87 13.96
CA VAL A 106 -15.07 17.48 14.62
C VAL A 106 -16.01 18.70 14.65
N PRO A 107 -17.23 18.61 14.07
CA PRO A 107 -18.20 19.70 14.10
C PRO A 107 -18.49 20.18 15.54
N ASP A 108 -18.72 21.48 15.70
CA ASP A 108 -18.91 22.10 17.02
C ASP A 108 -20.08 21.47 17.79
N GLU A 109 -21.16 21.12 17.10
CA GLU A 109 -22.33 20.42 17.67
C GLU A 109 -21.96 19.09 18.33
N VAL A 110 -21.05 18.32 17.70
CA VAL A 110 -20.57 17.04 18.22
C VAL A 110 -19.64 17.27 19.41
N ARG A 111 -18.81 18.31 19.35
CA ARG A 111 -17.89 18.68 20.44
C ARG A 111 -18.66 19.13 21.68
N ASP A 112 -19.74 19.89 21.50
CA ASP A 112 -20.56 20.39 22.59
C ASP A 112 -21.46 19.32 23.18
N GLY A 113 -21.99 18.41 22.35
CA GLY A 113 -22.67 17.20 22.82
C GLY A 113 -21.74 16.32 23.68
N LEU A 114 -20.49 16.14 23.26
CA LEU A 114 -19.51 15.36 24.03
C LEU A 114 -19.20 15.99 25.39
N LYS A 115 -19.08 17.33 25.45
CA LYS A 115 -18.86 18.05 26.72
C LYS A 115 -20.04 17.91 27.67
N ALA A 116 -21.27 17.96 27.16
CA ALA A 116 -22.46 17.77 27.97
C ALA A 116 -22.53 16.37 28.58
N ILE A 117 -22.15 15.34 27.81
CA ILE A 117 -22.12 13.93 28.28
C ILE A 117 -21.03 13.71 29.34
N LEU A 118 -19.89 14.40 29.23
CA LEU A 118 -18.74 14.22 30.12
C LEU A 118 -18.75 15.12 31.36
N ALA A 119 -19.77 15.97 31.52
CA ALA A 119 -19.91 16.88 32.65
C ALA A 119 -20.76 16.31 33.80
N ASP A 120 -21.33 15.12 33.62
CA ASP A 120 -21.99 14.28 34.65
C ASP A 120 -21.00 13.24 35.23
#